data_AF-A0A1C7LX12-F1
#
_entry.id   AF-A0A1C7LX12-F1
#
_cell.length_a   1.000
_cell.length_b   1.000
_cell.length_c   1.000
_cell.angle_alpha   90.00
_cell.angle_beta   90.00
_cell.angle_gamma   90.00
#
_symmetry.space_group_name_H-M   'P 1'
#
loop_
_entity.id
_entity.type
_entity.pdbx_description
1 polymer ?
#
loop_
_entity_poly.entity_id
_entity_poly.type
_entity_poly.pdbx_seq_one_letter_code
_entity_poly.pdbx_strand_id
1 'polypeptide(L)'
;MALLPVLLQISLVLFLAGLLVLLWPLHRTVAAIATVLVAFLLVFLIITTVLPAFAGDCPYQSPQAWGFLVMVQTTQSAIRGCSVFITDHLPGRLAVNSRFRRAIGQRLYAAIAKKISQSWRVRERNLIRKSQSVLDWHLLAAADAVVIDDAFLRDVVRPCFADIELDAEAATSSFYDIVQRRTDLFDDAPLWKNEPLWMLAMQYGGSRGGESALQSNQILVDLALDILFKAPKHGGSMQDIQHYLEHQAAYTPDVVLAGICRRLSSGVLAEGNGVCDMGVDLLLQVFSARRQWAVGSNGFKALASLVLHRPGNIHRYLQICRVAFDVASHLAAPNYQYEHVRDEVRAMFAAFIQALGTAKWETIDDIGDIVRNLSAILPRIPNLAYRDTVLITPDAIHVLDEAVKALLARMVVGRERDIFLKDGTETIQNLHSIYIFPHSADIPLLCLYAA
;
A
#
# COMPACT_ATOMS: atom_id res chain seq x y z
N MET A 1 -48.53 -3.62 3.75
CA MET A 1 -48.43 -2.38 2.93
C MET A 1 -48.16 -2.61 1.44
N ALA A 2 -47.96 -3.84 0.94
CA ALA A 2 -47.70 -4.09 -0.49
C ALA A 2 -48.92 -4.64 -1.28
N LEU A 3 -50.09 -4.82 -0.65
CA LEU A 3 -51.24 -5.45 -1.30
C LEU A 3 -51.95 -4.52 -2.30
N LEU A 4 -52.03 -3.23 -1.96
CA LEU A 4 -52.74 -2.22 -2.75
C LEU A 4 -52.15 -2.01 -4.15
N PRO A 5 -50.81 -1.89 -4.31
CA PRO A 5 -50.21 -1.82 -5.65
C PRO A 5 -50.43 -3.08 -6.49
N VAL A 6 -50.41 -4.26 -5.87
CA VAL A 6 -50.59 -5.55 -6.57
C VAL A 6 -52.02 -5.71 -7.06
N LEU A 7 -53.01 -5.35 -6.23
CA LEU A 7 -54.42 -5.33 -6.62
C LEU A 7 -54.68 -4.38 -7.78
N LEU A 8 -54.02 -3.22 -7.79
CA LEU A 8 -54.11 -2.25 -8.89
C LEU A 8 -53.51 -2.82 -10.18
N GLN A 9 -52.37 -3.48 -10.09
CA GLN A 9 -51.72 -4.10 -11.26
C GLN A 9 -52.56 -5.26 -11.84
N ILE A 10 -53.17 -6.09 -10.99
CA ILE A 10 -54.11 -7.14 -11.42
C ILE A 10 -55.37 -6.52 -12.06
N SER A 11 -55.92 -5.46 -11.44
CA SER A 11 -57.06 -4.73 -11.98
C SER A 11 -56.76 -4.12 -13.35
N LEU A 12 -55.57 -3.55 -13.54
CA LEU A 12 -55.12 -3.00 -14.82
C LEU A 12 -55.07 -4.08 -15.90
N VAL A 13 -54.49 -5.26 -15.61
CA VAL A 13 -54.42 -6.36 -16.59
C VAL A 13 -55.82 -6.87 -16.94
N LEU A 14 -56.69 -7.05 -15.94
CA LEU A 14 -58.08 -7.48 -16.15
C LEU A 14 -58.88 -6.44 -16.95
N PHE A 15 -58.69 -5.16 -16.67
CA PHE A 15 -59.32 -4.07 -17.41
C PHE A 15 -58.89 -4.04 -18.87
N LEU A 16 -57.58 -4.15 -19.15
CA LEU A 16 -57.06 -4.19 -20.52
C LEU A 16 -57.55 -5.44 -21.27
N ALA A 17 -57.62 -6.59 -20.60
CA ALA A 17 -58.19 -7.81 -21.19
C ALA A 17 -59.69 -7.64 -21.51
N GLY A 18 -60.48 -7.09 -20.58
CA GLY A 18 -61.89 -6.79 -20.80
C GLY A 18 -62.11 -5.79 -21.94
N LEU A 19 -61.26 -4.76 -22.02
CA LEU A 19 -61.27 -3.78 -23.11
C LEU A 19 -61.01 -4.45 -24.46
N LEU A 20 -60.04 -5.35 -24.57
CA LEU A 20 -59.77 -6.09 -25.81
C LEU A 20 -60.93 -7.01 -26.22
N VAL A 21 -61.56 -7.69 -25.26
CA VAL A 21 -62.73 -8.56 -25.51
C VAL A 21 -63.92 -7.75 -26.02
N LEU A 22 -64.14 -6.54 -25.50
CA LEU A 22 -65.22 -5.65 -25.95
C LEU A 22 -64.93 -5.00 -27.32
N LEU A 23 -63.67 -4.72 -27.64
CA LEU A 23 -63.30 -4.03 -28.88
C LEU A 23 -63.34 -4.94 -30.11
N TRP A 24 -63.02 -6.23 -29.93
CA TRP A 24 -63.02 -7.24 -30.99
C TRP A 24 -64.34 -7.38 -31.77
N PRO A 25 -65.50 -7.49 -31.11
CA PRO A 25 -66.78 -7.54 -31.81
C PRO A 25 -67.23 -6.17 -32.36
N LEU A 26 -66.68 -5.05 -31.84
CA LEU A 26 -67.10 -3.71 -32.23
C LEU A 26 -66.41 -3.21 -33.51
N HIS A 27 -65.08 -3.29 -33.57
CA HIS A 27 -64.33 -2.82 -34.74
C HIS A 27 -62.95 -3.50 -34.86
N ARG A 28 -62.82 -4.45 -35.80
CA ARG A 28 -61.59 -5.27 -35.96
C ARG A 28 -60.31 -4.47 -36.11
N THR A 29 -60.31 -3.36 -36.85
CA THR A 29 -59.09 -2.55 -37.06
C THR A 29 -58.60 -1.86 -35.78
N VAL A 30 -59.52 -1.30 -34.99
CA VAL A 30 -59.17 -0.62 -33.73
C VAL A 30 -58.77 -1.65 -32.67
N ALA A 31 -59.44 -2.80 -32.65
CA ALA A 31 -59.06 -3.95 -31.82
C ALA A 31 -57.65 -4.45 -32.12
N ALA A 32 -57.26 -4.54 -33.40
CA ALA A 32 -55.92 -4.95 -33.79
C ALA A 32 -54.85 -3.97 -33.28
N ILE A 33 -55.04 -2.65 -33.49
CA ILE A 33 -54.10 -1.62 -33.02
C ILE A 33 -54.02 -1.62 -31.49
N ALA A 34 -55.16 -1.70 -30.80
CA ALA A 34 -55.22 -1.76 -29.34
C ALA A 34 -54.53 -3.02 -28.79
N THR A 35 -54.68 -4.17 -29.46
CA THR A 35 -54.02 -5.43 -29.05
C THR A 35 -52.50 -5.31 -29.13
N VAL A 36 -51.98 -4.68 -30.18
CA VAL A 36 -50.54 -4.44 -30.33
C VAL A 36 -50.02 -3.53 -29.21
N LEU A 37 -50.72 -2.41 -28.93
CA LEU A 37 -50.32 -1.49 -27.86
C LEU A 37 -50.39 -2.15 -26.47
N VAL A 38 -51.44 -2.92 -26.18
CA VAL A 38 -51.58 -3.66 -24.92
C VAL A 38 -50.49 -4.73 -24.80
N ALA A 39 -50.16 -5.44 -25.88
CA ALA A 39 -49.08 -6.43 -25.89
C ALA A 39 -47.72 -5.78 -25.57
N PHE A 40 -47.38 -4.64 -26.18
CA PHE A 40 -46.16 -3.90 -25.84
C PHE A 40 -46.12 -3.46 -24.38
N LEU A 41 -47.25 -2.94 -23.87
CA LEU A 41 -47.35 -2.50 -22.47
C LEU A 41 -47.18 -3.67 -21.49
N LEU A 42 -47.77 -4.83 -21.79
CA LEU A 42 -47.60 -6.04 -21.00
C LEU A 42 -46.16 -6.58 -21.04
N VAL A 43 -45.51 -6.58 -22.20
CA VAL A 43 -44.11 -7.00 -22.34
C VAL A 43 -43.20 -6.07 -21.53
N PHE A 44 -43.38 -4.75 -21.64
CA PHE A 44 -42.65 -3.77 -20.84
C PHE A 44 -42.86 -3.99 -19.34
N LEU A 45 -44.10 -4.26 -18.91
CA LEU A 45 -44.44 -4.57 -17.52
C LEU A 45 -43.80 -5.89 -17.05
N ILE A 46 -43.73 -6.92 -17.90
CA ILE A 46 -43.02 -8.17 -17.59
C ILE A 46 -41.52 -7.93 -17.47
N ILE A 47 -40.89 -7.21 -18.41
CA ILE A 47 -39.46 -6.93 -18.37
C ILE A 47 -39.11 -6.15 -17.10
N THR A 48 -39.85 -5.08 -16.80
CA THR A 48 -39.60 -4.25 -15.61
C THR A 48 -39.86 -4.97 -14.28
N THR A 49 -40.74 -5.98 -14.26
CA THR A 49 -40.99 -6.81 -13.06
C THR A 49 -39.99 -7.95 -12.88
N VAL A 50 -39.47 -8.50 -13.98
CA VAL A 50 -38.57 -9.66 -13.98
C VAL A 50 -37.09 -9.27 -13.90
N LEU A 51 -36.69 -8.14 -14.50
CA LEU A 51 -35.30 -7.68 -14.53
C LEU A 51 -34.64 -7.54 -13.13
N PRO A 52 -35.31 -7.00 -12.09
CA PRO A 52 -34.74 -6.89 -10.75
C PRO A 52 -34.56 -8.25 -10.03
N ALA A 53 -35.13 -9.33 -10.57
CA ALA A 53 -34.98 -10.66 -9.99
C ALA A 53 -33.64 -11.32 -10.32
N PHE A 54 -33.06 -10.97 -11.48
CA PHE A 54 -31.86 -11.60 -12.01
C PHE A 54 -30.59 -10.78 -11.83
N ALA A 55 -30.70 -9.44 -11.81
CA ALA A 55 -29.56 -8.55 -11.57
C ALA A 55 -29.60 -8.00 -10.14
N GLY A 56 -28.55 -8.31 -9.35
CA GLY A 56 -28.39 -7.79 -7.98
C GLY A 56 -28.19 -6.27 -7.93
N ASP A 57 -27.59 -5.70 -8.98
CA ASP A 57 -27.14 -4.30 -9.04
C ASP A 57 -28.07 -3.41 -9.88
N CYS A 58 -29.32 -3.84 -10.11
CA CYS A 58 -30.26 -3.06 -10.91
C CYS A 58 -30.74 -1.82 -10.14
N PRO A 59 -30.67 -0.59 -10.70
CA PRO A 59 -31.11 0.65 -10.03
C PRO A 59 -32.64 0.75 -9.85
N TYR A 60 -33.42 -0.18 -10.41
CA TYR A 60 -34.89 -0.22 -10.30
C TYR A 60 -35.39 -1.01 -9.07
N GLN A 61 -34.82 -0.73 -7.89
CA GLN A 61 -35.22 -1.38 -6.62
C GLN A 61 -36.52 -0.77 -6.06
N SER A 62 -37.67 -1.08 -6.68
CA SER A 62 -38.99 -0.66 -6.19
C SER A 62 -39.59 -1.67 -5.19
N PRO A 63 -40.36 -1.23 -4.17
CA PRO A 63 -41.14 -2.12 -3.29
C PRO A 63 -42.05 -3.10 -4.04
N GLN A 64 -42.47 -2.74 -5.27
CA GLN A 64 -43.31 -3.57 -6.14
C GLN A 64 -42.56 -4.81 -6.66
N ALA A 65 -41.26 -4.66 -7.00
CA ALA A 65 -40.42 -5.76 -7.46
C ALA A 65 -40.14 -6.80 -6.36
N TRP A 66 -40.07 -6.35 -5.09
CA TRP A 66 -40.01 -7.27 -3.94
C TRP A 66 -41.30 -8.10 -3.81
N GLY A 67 -42.45 -7.46 -3.99
CA GLY A 67 -43.75 -8.14 -4.02
C GLY A 67 -43.80 -9.24 -5.08
N PHE A 68 -43.28 -8.97 -6.27
CA PHE A 68 -43.21 -9.95 -7.35
C PHE A 68 -42.21 -11.08 -7.06
N LEU A 69 -41.02 -10.78 -6.53
CA LEU A 69 -40.05 -11.79 -6.09
C LEU A 69 -40.64 -12.71 -5.02
N VAL A 70 -41.32 -12.15 -4.03
CA VAL A 70 -42.03 -12.93 -3.00
C VAL A 70 -43.14 -13.75 -3.63
N MET A 71 -43.91 -13.20 -4.58
CA MET A 71 -44.99 -13.93 -5.28
C MET A 71 -44.44 -15.10 -6.12
N VAL A 72 -43.33 -14.91 -6.84
CA VAL A 72 -42.66 -15.97 -7.60
C VAL A 72 -42.11 -17.05 -6.65
N GLN A 73 -41.51 -16.63 -5.54
CA GLN A 73 -40.96 -17.56 -4.55
C GLN A 73 -42.08 -18.33 -3.82
N THR A 74 -43.21 -17.70 -3.48
CA THR A 74 -44.37 -18.38 -2.87
C THR A 74 -45.05 -19.29 -3.88
N THR A 75 -45.17 -18.89 -5.14
CA THR A 75 -45.72 -19.73 -6.22
C THR A 75 -44.84 -20.95 -6.45
N GLN A 76 -43.52 -20.79 -6.54
CA GLN A 76 -42.59 -21.92 -6.64
C GLN A 76 -42.62 -22.83 -5.41
N SER A 77 -42.79 -22.26 -4.21
CA SER A 77 -42.91 -23.02 -2.97
C SER A 77 -44.23 -23.80 -2.90
N ALA A 78 -45.32 -23.20 -3.38
CA ALA A 78 -46.62 -23.85 -3.52
C ALA A 78 -46.59 -24.97 -4.57
N ILE A 79 -45.93 -24.75 -5.72
CA ILE A 79 -45.74 -25.78 -6.76
C ILE A 79 -44.91 -26.95 -6.21
N ARG A 80 -43.80 -26.69 -5.50
CA ARG A 80 -42.99 -27.76 -4.89
C ARG A 80 -43.75 -28.49 -3.79
N GLY A 81 -44.47 -27.78 -2.93
CA GLY A 81 -45.33 -28.38 -1.91
C GLY A 81 -46.44 -29.24 -2.51
N CYS A 82 -47.08 -28.75 -3.58
CA CYS A 82 -48.08 -29.50 -4.34
C CYS A 82 -47.47 -30.72 -5.03
N SER A 83 -46.26 -30.62 -5.60
CA SER A 83 -45.58 -31.78 -6.19
C SER A 83 -45.29 -32.87 -5.15
N VAL A 84 -44.92 -32.50 -3.92
CA VAL A 84 -44.72 -33.46 -2.82
C VAL A 84 -46.05 -34.09 -2.43
N PHE A 85 -47.11 -33.30 -2.33
CA PHE A 85 -48.46 -33.78 -2.01
C PHE A 85 -49.01 -34.74 -3.08
N ILE A 86 -48.80 -34.42 -4.37
CA ILE A 86 -49.18 -35.26 -5.51
C ILE A 86 -48.36 -36.56 -5.50
N THR A 87 -47.04 -36.50 -5.22
CA THR A 87 -46.23 -37.73 -5.10
C THR A 87 -46.58 -38.59 -3.89
N ASP A 88 -47.23 -38.03 -2.88
CA ASP A 88 -47.73 -38.76 -1.70
C ASP A 88 -49.14 -39.33 -1.91
N HIS A 89 -49.87 -38.90 -2.95
CA HIS A 89 -51.22 -39.39 -3.29
C HIS A 89 -51.29 -40.27 -4.54
N LEU A 90 -50.20 -40.41 -5.32
CA LEU A 90 -50.11 -41.41 -6.38
C LEU A 90 -49.85 -42.82 -5.78
N PRO A 91 -50.72 -43.82 -5.99
CA PRO A 91 -50.51 -45.16 -5.46
C PRO A 91 -49.53 -45.92 -6.34
N GLY A 92 -48.24 -45.96 -5.96
CA GLY A 92 -47.22 -46.69 -6.74
C GLY A 92 -45.81 -46.73 -6.17
N ARG A 93 -45.50 -47.81 -5.44
CA ARG A 93 -44.23 -48.58 -5.38
C ARG A 93 -42.84 -47.95 -5.17
N LEU A 94 -42.69 -46.70 -4.74
CA LEU A 94 -41.43 -46.23 -4.12
C LEU A 94 -41.67 -45.80 -2.67
N ALA A 95 -41.93 -46.78 -1.79
CA ALA A 95 -42.02 -46.60 -0.35
C ALA A 95 -40.64 -46.32 0.27
N VAL A 96 -40.06 -45.15 -0.04
CA VAL A 96 -38.95 -44.59 0.73
C VAL A 96 -39.54 -43.82 1.91
N ASN A 97 -39.10 -44.20 3.11
CA ASN A 97 -39.54 -43.78 4.44
C ASN A 97 -40.21 -42.38 4.51
N SER A 98 -41.53 -42.35 4.68
CA SER A 98 -42.37 -41.14 4.70
C SER A 98 -41.96 -40.11 5.77
N ARG A 99 -41.28 -40.56 6.82
CA ARG A 99 -40.70 -39.68 7.86
C ARG A 99 -39.52 -38.86 7.34
N PHE A 100 -38.68 -39.45 6.50
CA PHE A 100 -37.52 -38.77 5.91
C PHE A 100 -37.96 -37.70 4.91
N ARG A 101 -38.97 -38.00 4.10
CA ARG A 101 -39.59 -37.03 3.17
C ARG A 101 -40.22 -35.83 3.89
N ARG A 102 -40.98 -36.06 4.97
CA ARG A 102 -41.56 -34.96 5.77
C ARG A 102 -40.49 -34.12 6.47
N ALA A 103 -39.45 -34.75 7.00
CA ALA A 103 -38.34 -34.03 7.63
C ALA A 103 -37.52 -33.20 6.62
N ILE A 104 -37.26 -33.74 5.43
CA ILE A 104 -36.62 -33.01 4.33
C ILE A 104 -37.53 -31.88 3.84
N GLY A 105 -38.82 -32.13 3.65
CA GLY A 105 -39.80 -31.12 3.24
C GLY A 105 -39.90 -29.96 4.25
N GLN A 106 -39.94 -30.25 5.54
CA GLN A 106 -39.93 -29.25 6.60
C GLN A 106 -38.61 -28.47 6.66
N ARG A 107 -37.46 -29.13 6.47
CA ARG A 107 -36.14 -28.47 6.42
C ARG A 107 -35.98 -27.58 5.19
N LEU A 108 -36.44 -28.03 4.03
CA LEU A 108 -36.48 -27.23 2.80
C LEU A 108 -37.44 -26.06 2.94
N TYR A 109 -38.64 -26.28 3.49
CA TYR A 109 -39.60 -25.20 3.74
C TYR A 109 -39.05 -24.17 4.72
N ALA A 110 -38.40 -24.60 5.80
CA ALA A 110 -37.74 -23.70 6.75
C ALA A 110 -36.56 -22.95 6.12
N ALA A 111 -35.74 -23.60 5.28
CA ALA A 111 -34.64 -22.96 4.56
C ALA A 111 -35.12 -21.95 3.50
N ILE A 112 -36.22 -22.27 2.81
CA ILE A 112 -36.85 -21.40 1.80
C ILE A 112 -37.58 -20.23 2.48
N ALA A 113 -38.34 -20.48 3.55
CA ALA A 113 -38.99 -19.43 4.34
C ALA A 113 -37.97 -18.46 4.98
N LYS A 114 -36.82 -18.98 5.44
CA LYS A 114 -35.70 -18.18 5.95
C LYS A 114 -35.03 -17.33 4.85
N LYS A 115 -35.11 -17.77 3.59
CA LYS A 115 -34.61 -17.03 2.42
C LYS A 115 -35.61 -15.97 1.94
N ILE A 116 -36.92 -16.24 2.05
CA ILE A 116 -38.02 -15.33 1.72
C ILE A 116 -38.14 -14.18 2.76
N SER A 117 -37.79 -14.43 4.03
CA SER A 117 -37.91 -13.43 5.11
C SER A 117 -36.81 -12.37 5.14
N GLN A 118 -35.83 -12.42 4.23
CA GLN A 118 -34.82 -11.36 4.14
C GLN A 118 -35.40 -10.15 3.41
N SER A 119 -35.67 -9.08 4.17
CA SER A 119 -35.99 -7.78 3.59
C SER A 119 -34.85 -7.32 2.66
N TRP A 120 -35.16 -6.51 1.64
CA TRP A 120 -34.13 -5.90 0.77
C TRP A 120 -32.99 -5.31 1.59
N ARG A 121 -33.34 -4.60 2.67
CA ARG A 121 -32.38 -4.01 3.61
C ARG A 121 -31.43 -5.04 4.25
N VAL A 122 -31.88 -6.27 4.52
CA VAL A 122 -31.02 -7.35 5.05
C VAL A 122 -30.16 -7.97 3.95
N ARG A 123 -30.71 -8.17 2.75
CA ARG A 123 -29.94 -8.66 1.59
C ARG A 123 -28.83 -7.67 1.21
N GLU A 124 -29.18 -6.40 1.12
CA GLU A 124 -28.27 -5.29 0.84
C GLU A 124 -27.21 -5.17 1.94
N ARG A 125 -27.58 -5.16 3.23
CA ARG A 125 -26.61 -5.21 4.32
C ARG A 125 -25.67 -6.40 4.23
N ASN A 126 -26.16 -7.58 3.82
CA ASN A 126 -25.31 -8.76 3.68
C ASN A 126 -24.36 -8.67 2.47
N LEU A 127 -24.75 -7.97 1.41
CA LEU A 127 -23.88 -7.67 0.26
C LEU A 127 -22.83 -6.62 0.65
N ILE A 128 -23.26 -5.50 1.25
CA ILE A 128 -22.39 -4.44 1.77
C ILE A 128 -21.40 -5.01 2.78
N ARG A 129 -21.84 -5.87 3.72
CA ARG A 129 -20.97 -6.48 4.72
C ARG A 129 -19.93 -7.43 4.11
N LYS A 130 -20.21 -8.01 2.94
CA LYS A 130 -19.24 -8.84 2.21
C LYS A 130 -18.22 -8.02 1.44
N SER A 131 -18.58 -6.80 1.02
CA SER A 131 -17.71 -5.86 0.31
C SER A 131 -17.27 -4.69 1.19
N GLN A 132 -17.34 -4.83 2.53
CA GLN A 132 -17.23 -3.71 3.45
C GLN A 132 -15.85 -3.06 3.38
N SER A 133 -14.78 -3.85 3.44
CA SER A 133 -13.41 -3.34 3.33
C SER A 133 -13.21 -2.54 2.04
N VAL A 134 -13.51 -3.15 0.89
CA VAL A 134 -13.37 -2.52 -0.43
C VAL A 134 -14.20 -1.23 -0.54
N LEU A 135 -15.43 -1.24 -0.02
CA LEU A 135 -16.31 -0.08 -0.05
C LEU A 135 -15.80 1.03 0.88
N ASP A 136 -15.24 0.70 2.04
CA ASP A 136 -14.67 1.67 2.97
C ASP A 136 -13.45 2.38 2.34
N TRP A 137 -12.58 1.63 1.66
CA TRP A 137 -11.44 2.20 0.91
C TRP A 137 -11.90 3.12 -0.23
N HIS A 138 -12.89 2.69 -1.04
CA HIS A 138 -13.40 3.51 -2.15
C HIS A 138 -14.18 4.73 -1.65
N LEU A 139 -14.90 4.61 -0.54
CA LEU A 139 -15.64 5.72 0.07
C LEU A 139 -14.70 6.81 0.55
N LEU A 140 -13.55 6.46 1.14
CA LEU A 140 -12.55 7.43 1.56
C LEU A 140 -11.88 8.13 0.38
N ALA A 141 -11.54 7.39 -0.69
CA ALA A 141 -11.03 7.99 -1.92
C ALA A 141 -12.07 8.91 -2.60
N ALA A 142 -13.35 8.54 -2.58
CA ALA A 142 -14.45 9.37 -3.07
C ALA A 142 -14.66 10.61 -2.19
N ALA A 143 -14.58 10.48 -0.87
CA ALA A 143 -14.69 11.61 0.05
C ALA A 143 -13.52 12.60 -0.14
N ASP A 144 -12.29 12.10 -0.27
CA ASP A 144 -11.12 12.94 -0.57
C ASP A 144 -11.31 13.68 -1.90
N ALA A 145 -11.85 13.03 -2.92
CA ALA A 145 -12.10 13.68 -4.21
C ALA A 145 -13.17 14.77 -4.18
N VAL A 146 -14.05 14.79 -3.18
CA VAL A 146 -15.03 15.87 -3.01
C VAL A 146 -14.45 17.02 -2.19
N VAL A 147 -13.62 16.71 -1.19
CA VAL A 147 -13.09 17.71 -0.24
C VAL A 147 -11.78 18.33 -0.73
N ILE A 148 -10.88 17.51 -1.28
CA ILE A 148 -9.55 17.85 -1.83
C ILE A 148 -8.80 18.83 -0.91
N ASP A 149 -8.73 18.51 0.37
CA ASP A 149 -8.07 19.32 1.39
C ASP A 149 -7.01 18.51 2.13
N ASP A 150 -5.90 19.17 2.48
CA ASP A 150 -4.79 18.52 3.17
C ASP A 150 -5.10 18.23 4.64
N ALA A 151 -5.93 19.06 5.30
CA ALA A 151 -6.39 18.76 6.65
C ALA A 151 -7.34 17.56 6.64
N PHE A 152 -8.23 17.46 5.65
CA PHE A 152 -9.08 16.28 5.49
C PHE A 152 -8.27 14.98 5.26
N LEU A 153 -7.26 15.01 4.39
CA LEU A 153 -6.41 13.84 4.14
C LEU A 153 -5.65 13.42 5.41
N ARG A 154 -5.12 14.39 6.15
CA ARG A 154 -4.33 14.15 7.36
C ARG A 154 -5.18 13.70 8.55
N ASP A 155 -6.30 14.35 8.79
CA ASP A 155 -7.06 14.24 10.04
C ASP A 155 -8.24 13.26 9.92
N VAL A 156 -8.66 12.90 8.70
CA VAL A 156 -9.77 11.97 8.45
C VAL A 156 -9.30 10.74 7.69
N VAL A 157 -8.78 10.92 6.46
CA VAL A 157 -8.47 9.78 5.58
C VAL A 157 -7.40 8.89 6.19
N ARG A 158 -6.29 9.48 6.64
CA ARG A 158 -5.14 8.73 7.17
C ARG A 158 -5.48 7.94 8.46
N PRO A 159 -6.13 8.52 9.50
CA PRO A 159 -6.59 7.75 10.65
C PRO A 159 -7.55 6.61 10.26
N CYS A 160 -8.49 6.86 9.34
CA CYS A 160 -9.39 5.80 8.88
C CYS A 160 -8.64 4.67 8.15
N PHE A 161 -7.63 4.98 7.33
CA PHE A 161 -6.76 3.97 6.70
C PHE A 161 -6.03 3.11 7.76
N ALA A 162 -5.62 3.73 8.86
CA ALA A 162 -4.98 3.04 9.97
C ALA A 162 -5.95 2.12 10.74
N ASP A 163 -7.25 2.40 10.75
CA ASP A 163 -8.26 1.62 11.48
C ASP A 163 -8.91 0.48 10.64
N ILE A 164 -9.00 0.62 9.33
CA ILE A 164 -9.67 -0.37 8.44
C ILE A 164 -8.88 -1.68 8.36
N GLU A 165 -9.53 -2.85 8.38
CA GLU A 165 -8.86 -4.14 8.13
C GLU A 165 -8.12 -4.11 6.78
N LEU A 166 -6.84 -4.47 6.77
CA LEU A 166 -6.02 -4.28 5.58
C LEU A 166 -6.43 -5.24 4.47
N ASP A 167 -6.93 -4.65 3.38
CA ASP A 167 -7.07 -5.28 2.09
C ASP A 167 -6.05 -4.61 1.15
N ALA A 168 -4.93 -5.30 0.91
CA ALA A 168 -3.77 -4.72 0.22
C ALA A 168 -4.12 -4.18 -1.17
N GLU A 169 -4.97 -4.90 -1.91
CA GLU A 169 -5.39 -4.53 -3.27
C GLU A 169 -6.30 -3.30 -3.25
N ALA A 170 -7.32 -3.30 -2.39
CA ALA A 170 -8.22 -2.17 -2.25
C ALA A 170 -7.52 -0.92 -1.70
N ALA A 171 -6.64 -1.08 -0.71
CA ALA A 171 -5.86 0.01 -0.13
C ALA A 171 -4.91 0.64 -1.16
N THR A 172 -4.22 -0.20 -1.94
CA THR A 172 -3.32 0.27 -3.02
C THR A 172 -4.13 0.99 -4.10
N SER A 173 -5.23 0.39 -4.58
CA SER A 173 -6.10 1.01 -5.58
C SER A 173 -6.64 2.36 -5.10
N SER A 174 -7.15 2.44 -3.88
CA SER A 174 -7.66 3.70 -3.31
C SER A 174 -6.57 4.74 -3.10
N PHE A 175 -5.38 4.32 -2.69
CA PHE A 175 -4.23 5.23 -2.59
C PHE A 175 -3.90 5.83 -3.96
N TYR A 176 -3.83 5.01 -5.00
CA TYR A 176 -3.56 5.48 -6.36
C TYR A 176 -4.68 6.37 -6.90
N ASP A 177 -5.94 6.07 -6.61
CA ASP A 177 -7.06 6.95 -6.95
C ASP A 177 -6.92 8.34 -6.30
N ILE A 178 -6.50 8.41 -5.03
CA ILE A 178 -6.25 9.66 -4.32
C ILE A 178 -5.09 10.43 -4.97
N VAL A 179 -3.96 9.75 -5.20
CA VAL A 179 -2.79 10.36 -5.85
C VAL A 179 -3.13 10.85 -7.26
N GLN A 180 -3.84 10.04 -8.04
CA GLN A 180 -4.23 10.38 -9.40
C GLN A 180 -5.16 11.60 -9.42
N ARG A 181 -6.23 11.62 -8.63
CA ARG A 181 -7.16 12.77 -8.62
C ARG A 181 -6.49 14.05 -8.15
N ARG A 182 -5.55 13.95 -7.21
CA ARG A 182 -4.75 15.10 -6.75
C ARG A 182 -3.67 15.52 -7.76
N THR A 183 -3.24 14.64 -8.65
CA THR A 183 -2.33 14.97 -9.77
C THR A 183 -3.06 15.51 -10.99
N ASP A 184 -4.25 15.01 -11.30
CA ASP A 184 -5.11 15.49 -12.41
C ASP A 184 -5.58 16.94 -12.20
N LEU A 185 -5.54 17.47 -10.97
CA LEU A 185 -5.67 18.91 -10.69
C LEU A 185 -4.56 19.75 -11.35
N PHE A 186 -3.49 19.10 -11.82
CA PHE A 186 -2.30 19.71 -12.42
C PHE A 186 -2.06 19.26 -13.90
N ASP A 187 -3.10 18.80 -14.63
CA ASP A 187 -3.19 18.35 -16.07
C ASP A 187 -3.20 16.81 -16.37
N ASP A 188 -3.78 16.47 -17.54
CA ASP A 188 -4.28 15.18 -18.10
C ASP A 188 -3.29 13.98 -18.28
N ALA A 189 -2.28 13.79 -17.42
CA ALA A 189 -1.42 12.60 -17.49
C ALA A 189 -1.31 11.85 -16.15
N PRO A 190 -1.26 10.50 -16.15
CA PRO A 190 -0.89 9.74 -14.96
C PRO A 190 0.60 9.95 -14.67
N LEU A 191 0.91 11.04 -13.97
CA LEU A 191 2.23 11.67 -13.89
C LEU A 191 3.20 10.99 -12.92
N TRP A 192 2.73 10.09 -12.05
CA TRP A 192 3.57 9.34 -11.11
C TRP A 192 4.63 8.44 -11.78
N LYS A 193 4.56 8.23 -13.11
CA LYS A 193 5.58 7.52 -13.88
C LYS A 193 6.76 8.39 -14.33
N ASN A 194 6.60 9.72 -14.41
CA ASN A 194 7.59 10.58 -15.06
C ASN A 194 8.08 11.75 -14.20
N GLU A 195 7.25 12.40 -13.39
CA GLU A 195 7.65 13.57 -12.59
C GLU A 195 6.91 13.64 -11.23
N PRO A 196 7.58 14.00 -10.13
CA PRO A 196 6.98 14.06 -8.80
C PRO A 196 6.08 15.30 -8.62
N LEU A 197 5.02 15.15 -7.82
CA LEU A 197 3.94 16.13 -7.61
C LEU A 197 4.41 17.54 -7.18
N TRP A 198 5.47 17.62 -6.36
CA TRP A 198 6.03 18.89 -5.91
C TRP A 198 6.74 19.69 -7.03
N MET A 199 7.24 19.03 -8.07
CA MET A 199 7.95 19.68 -9.17
C MET A 199 6.96 20.44 -10.07
N LEU A 200 5.79 19.84 -10.32
CA LEU A 200 4.67 20.49 -10.99
C LEU A 200 4.14 21.68 -10.18
N ALA A 201 4.02 21.52 -8.86
CA ALA A 201 3.58 22.61 -8.00
C ALA A 201 4.58 23.77 -7.93
N MET A 202 5.89 23.53 -8.08
CA MET A 202 6.88 24.60 -8.22
C MET A 202 6.87 25.24 -9.61
N GLN A 203 6.54 24.49 -10.66
CA GLN A 203 6.49 24.99 -12.03
C GLN A 203 5.24 25.83 -12.32
N TYR A 204 4.10 25.51 -11.69
CA TYR A 204 2.80 26.15 -11.96
C TYR A 204 2.22 26.93 -10.76
N GLY A 205 2.66 26.66 -9.53
CA GLY A 205 2.24 27.38 -8.33
C GLY A 205 3.31 28.37 -7.89
N GLY A 206 2.97 29.66 -7.77
CA GLY A 206 3.85 30.65 -7.13
C GLY A 206 4.26 30.22 -5.70
N SER A 207 5.18 30.94 -5.04
CA SER A 207 5.80 30.53 -3.75
C SER A 207 4.85 29.99 -2.67
N ARG A 208 3.58 30.43 -2.64
CA ARG A 208 2.55 29.96 -1.70
C ARG A 208 1.93 28.60 -2.06
N GLY A 209 1.89 28.24 -3.34
CA GLY A 209 1.43 26.94 -3.81
C GLY A 209 2.45 25.83 -3.60
N GLY A 210 3.76 26.18 -3.66
CA GLY A 210 4.85 25.23 -3.44
C GLY A 210 4.85 24.61 -2.03
N GLU A 211 4.58 25.39 -0.98
CA GLU A 211 4.53 24.87 0.40
C GLU A 211 3.34 23.92 0.63
N SER A 212 2.16 24.26 0.10
CA SER A 212 0.97 23.40 0.21
C SER A 212 1.18 22.07 -0.52
N ALA A 213 1.76 22.08 -1.71
CA ALA A 213 2.03 20.85 -2.43
C ALA A 213 3.10 19.96 -1.75
N LEU A 214 4.08 20.58 -1.09
CA LEU A 214 5.08 19.85 -0.29
C LEU A 214 4.43 19.17 0.92
N GLN A 215 3.49 19.85 1.58
CA GLN A 215 2.69 19.27 2.67
C GLN A 215 1.78 18.15 2.18
N SER A 216 1.08 18.35 1.07
CA SER A 216 0.23 17.33 0.46
C SER A 216 1.03 16.08 0.11
N ASN A 217 2.20 16.25 -0.53
CA ASN A 217 3.09 15.14 -0.85
C ASN A 217 3.60 14.43 0.40
N GLN A 218 3.97 15.16 1.45
CA GLN A 218 4.36 14.55 2.73
C GLN A 218 3.24 13.66 3.31
N ILE A 219 1.99 14.12 3.27
CA ILE A 219 0.85 13.34 3.78
C ILE A 219 0.63 12.09 2.93
N LEU A 220 0.74 12.18 1.60
CA LEU A 220 0.61 11.02 0.70
C LEU A 220 1.73 10.00 0.93
N VAL A 221 2.95 10.47 1.15
CA VAL A 221 4.09 9.61 1.53
C VAL A 221 3.85 8.94 2.88
N ASP A 222 3.37 9.68 3.88
CA ASP A 222 3.06 9.12 5.19
C ASP A 222 1.96 8.05 5.10
N LEU A 223 0.95 8.29 4.25
CA LEU A 223 -0.14 7.35 3.97
C LEU A 223 0.37 6.08 3.28
N ALA A 224 1.25 6.21 2.27
CA ALA A 224 1.89 5.10 1.60
C ALA A 224 2.71 4.24 2.57
N LEU A 225 3.45 4.88 3.47
CA LEU A 225 4.21 4.19 4.53
C LEU A 225 3.29 3.48 5.54
N ASP A 226 2.16 4.09 5.92
CA ASP A 226 1.18 3.44 6.80
C ASP A 226 0.59 2.18 6.15
N ILE A 227 0.29 2.22 4.84
CA ILE A 227 -0.19 1.05 4.10
C ILE A 227 0.92 -0.03 4.04
N LEU A 228 2.16 0.38 3.78
CA LEU A 228 3.30 -0.53 3.67
C LEU A 228 3.60 -1.24 4.99
N PHE A 229 3.62 -0.53 6.12
CA PHE A 229 3.89 -1.12 7.44
C PHE A 229 2.79 -2.08 7.88
N LYS A 230 1.53 -1.76 7.53
CA LYS A 230 0.39 -2.62 7.86
C LYS A 230 0.34 -3.90 7.00
N ALA A 231 1.02 -3.91 5.85
CA ALA A 231 0.94 -5.00 4.88
C ALA A 231 1.63 -6.29 5.34
N PRO A 232 0.95 -7.46 5.26
CA PRO A 232 1.64 -8.73 5.44
C PRO A 232 2.66 -8.94 4.32
N LYS A 233 3.81 -9.54 4.66
CA LYS A 233 5.02 -9.73 3.81
C LYS A 233 4.82 -10.32 2.40
N HIS A 234 3.62 -10.72 1.98
CA HIS A 234 3.40 -11.50 0.76
C HIS A 234 2.16 -11.04 -0.02
N GLY A 235 2.33 -10.01 -0.85
CA GLY A 235 1.35 -9.65 -1.88
C GLY A 235 1.97 -8.79 -2.97
N GLY A 236 1.77 -9.17 -4.24
CA GLY A 236 2.28 -8.42 -5.41
C GLY A 236 1.76 -6.97 -5.47
N SER A 237 0.61 -6.69 -4.87
CA SER A 237 0.02 -5.34 -4.78
C SER A 237 0.89 -4.32 -4.05
N MET A 238 1.85 -4.74 -3.22
CA MET A 238 2.72 -3.80 -2.49
C MET A 238 3.89 -3.27 -3.33
N GLN A 239 4.18 -3.90 -4.47
CA GLN A 239 5.23 -3.41 -5.39
C GLN A 239 4.91 -2.02 -5.93
N ASP A 240 3.63 -1.73 -6.16
CA ASP A 240 3.22 -0.42 -6.66
C ASP A 240 3.47 0.66 -5.60
N ILE A 241 3.16 0.42 -4.32
CA ILE A 241 3.45 1.36 -3.24
C ILE A 241 4.96 1.55 -3.05
N GLN A 242 5.74 0.48 -3.16
CA GLN A 242 7.20 0.55 -3.12
C GLN A 242 7.74 1.42 -4.26
N HIS A 243 7.27 1.20 -5.49
CA HIS A 243 7.67 1.99 -6.66
C HIS A 243 7.30 3.47 -6.49
N TYR A 244 6.12 3.77 -5.92
CA TYR A 244 5.75 5.14 -5.59
C TYR A 244 6.74 5.77 -4.60
N LEU A 245 7.09 5.07 -3.51
CA LEU A 245 8.02 5.57 -2.51
C LEU A 245 9.45 5.73 -3.06
N GLU A 246 9.91 4.79 -3.89
CA GLU A 246 11.18 4.89 -4.61
C GLU A 246 11.23 6.12 -5.51
N HIS A 247 10.16 6.33 -6.29
CA HIS A 247 10.03 7.50 -7.15
C HIS A 247 10.01 8.80 -6.33
N GLN A 248 9.23 8.86 -5.25
CA GLN A 248 9.22 10.02 -4.36
C GLN A 248 10.62 10.25 -3.79
N ALA A 249 11.32 9.24 -3.32
CA ALA A 249 12.61 9.48 -2.69
C ALA A 249 13.73 9.86 -3.68
N ALA A 250 13.65 9.40 -4.92
CA ALA A 250 14.57 9.80 -5.99
C ALA A 250 14.43 11.28 -6.32
N TYR A 251 13.19 11.77 -6.36
CA TYR A 251 12.91 13.10 -6.88
C TYR A 251 12.38 14.10 -5.85
N THR A 252 12.12 13.79 -4.58
CA THR A 252 11.53 14.77 -3.62
C THR A 252 12.56 15.70 -2.95
N PRO A 253 12.09 16.86 -2.45
CA PRO A 253 12.92 17.76 -1.64
C PRO A 253 13.33 17.11 -0.32
N ASP A 254 14.42 17.62 0.25
CA ASP A 254 15.00 17.08 1.49
C ASP A 254 14.05 16.98 2.67
N VAL A 255 13.08 17.89 2.76
CA VAL A 255 12.09 17.87 3.84
C VAL A 255 11.25 16.60 3.78
N VAL A 256 10.87 16.17 2.57
CA VAL A 256 10.04 14.97 2.37
C VAL A 256 10.87 13.71 2.61
N LEU A 257 12.09 13.68 2.07
CA LEU A 257 13.02 12.58 2.31
C LEU A 257 13.35 12.42 3.80
N ALA A 258 13.55 13.52 4.52
CA ALA A 258 13.76 13.48 5.97
C ALA A 258 12.53 12.93 6.70
N GLY A 259 11.32 13.24 6.23
CA GLY A 259 10.07 12.65 6.71
C GLY A 259 10.03 11.15 6.49
N ILE A 260 10.35 10.69 5.27
CA ILE A 260 10.45 9.27 4.91
C ILE A 260 11.42 8.55 5.85
N CYS A 261 12.66 9.04 5.96
CA CYS A 261 13.68 8.44 6.80
C CYS A 261 13.26 8.38 8.27
N ARG A 262 12.66 9.46 8.79
CA ARG A 262 12.17 9.50 10.18
C ARG A 262 11.09 8.46 10.40
N ARG A 263 10.12 8.34 9.48
CA ARG A 263 9.02 7.39 9.59
C ARG A 263 9.49 5.94 9.44
N LEU A 264 10.36 5.66 8.47
CA LEU A 264 11.04 4.38 8.31
C LEU A 264 11.83 4.01 9.57
N SER A 265 12.58 4.95 10.14
CA SER A 265 13.26 4.70 11.41
C SER A 265 12.28 4.38 12.54
N SER A 266 11.18 5.14 12.69
CA SER A 266 10.18 4.88 13.73
C SER A 266 9.43 3.56 13.55
N GLY A 267 9.14 3.15 12.30
CA GLY A 267 8.50 1.87 12.00
C GLY A 267 9.43 0.70 12.29
N VAL A 268 10.70 0.81 11.87
CA VAL A 268 11.76 -0.17 12.18
C VAL A 268 11.96 -0.32 13.70
N LEU A 269 11.79 0.76 14.47
CA LEU A 269 11.86 0.73 15.94
C LEU A 269 10.64 0.05 16.60
N ALA A 270 9.46 0.18 16.00
CA ALA A 270 8.19 -0.18 16.63
C ALA A 270 7.73 -1.61 16.30
N GLU A 271 8.03 -2.12 15.12
CA GLU A 271 7.52 -3.41 14.64
C GLU A 271 8.65 -4.45 14.49
N GLY A 272 8.40 -5.69 14.93
CA GLY A 272 9.40 -6.76 14.90
C GLY A 272 9.94 -7.07 13.51
N ASN A 273 11.05 -7.82 13.46
CA ASN A 273 11.98 -8.16 12.34
C ASN A 273 11.43 -8.13 10.89
N GLY A 274 10.15 -8.38 10.68
CA GLY A 274 9.55 -8.45 9.37
C GLY A 274 9.49 -7.12 8.60
N VAL A 275 8.94 -6.09 9.23
CA VAL A 275 8.73 -4.77 8.61
C VAL A 275 10.05 -4.01 8.51
N CYS A 276 10.98 -4.31 9.42
CA CYS A 276 12.34 -3.77 9.40
C CYS A 276 13.10 -4.10 8.12
N ASP A 277 13.01 -5.34 7.63
CA ASP A 277 13.73 -5.76 6.42
C ASP A 277 13.28 -4.94 5.20
N MET A 278 11.96 -4.79 5.03
CA MET A 278 11.39 -4.07 3.90
C MET A 278 11.67 -2.57 3.96
N GLY A 279 11.57 -1.97 5.16
CA GLY A 279 11.88 -0.55 5.35
C GLY A 279 13.37 -0.25 5.11
N VAL A 280 14.27 -1.15 5.50
CA VAL A 280 15.71 -1.03 5.24
C VAL A 280 16.00 -1.25 3.75
N ASP A 281 15.41 -2.26 3.11
CA ASP A 281 15.58 -2.50 1.67
C ASP A 281 15.12 -1.28 0.85
N LEU A 282 13.97 -0.70 1.21
CA LEU A 282 13.48 0.53 0.59
C LEU A 282 14.46 1.69 0.82
N LEU A 283 14.97 1.90 2.03
CA LEU A 283 15.99 2.93 2.28
C LEU A 283 17.23 2.71 1.40
N LEU A 284 17.75 1.48 1.36
CA LEU A 284 18.92 1.15 0.54
C LEU A 284 18.65 1.43 -0.94
N GLN A 285 17.49 1.03 -1.46
CA GLN A 285 17.07 1.30 -2.84
C GLN A 285 16.99 2.81 -3.10
N VAL A 286 16.28 3.54 -2.25
CA VAL A 286 16.11 5.00 -2.31
C VAL A 286 17.47 5.72 -2.39
N PHE A 287 18.40 5.40 -1.50
CA PHE A 287 19.70 6.06 -1.48
C PHE A 287 20.61 5.58 -2.60
N SER A 288 20.49 4.33 -3.05
CA SER A 288 21.25 3.82 -4.20
C SER A 288 20.80 4.42 -5.54
N ALA A 289 19.51 4.75 -5.67
CA ALA A 289 18.94 5.33 -6.88
C ALA A 289 19.32 6.81 -7.06
N ARG A 290 19.58 7.51 -5.95
CA ARG A 290 19.84 8.96 -5.98
C ARG A 290 21.28 9.24 -6.42
N ARG A 291 21.46 9.56 -7.71
CA ARG A 291 22.77 9.92 -8.30
C ARG A 291 23.33 11.27 -7.84
N GLN A 292 22.49 12.16 -7.32
CA GLN A 292 22.88 13.47 -6.81
C GLN A 292 22.54 13.53 -5.32
N TRP A 293 23.56 13.46 -4.46
CA TRP A 293 23.44 13.43 -3.01
C TRP A 293 23.10 14.82 -2.44
N ALA A 294 21.97 15.38 -2.86
CA ALA A 294 21.35 16.52 -2.20
C ALA A 294 20.53 16.01 -1.02
N VAL A 295 21.15 15.32 -0.05
CA VAL A 295 20.52 14.94 1.22
C VAL A 295 20.88 16.01 2.23
N GLY A 296 19.93 16.88 2.53
CA GLY A 296 20.09 17.95 3.51
C GLY A 296 20.37 17.40 4.92
N SER A 297 20.79 18.29 5.81
CA SER A 297 21.16 17.94 7.19
C SER A 297 20.07 17.15 7.93
N ASN A 298 18.80 17.47 7.71
CA ASN A 298 17.67 16.76 8.31
C ASN A 298 17.53 15.31 7.85
N GLY A 299 17.77 15.04 6.56
CA GLY A 299 17.73 13.68 6.01
C GLY A 299 18.86 12.84 6.59
N PHE A 300 20.06 13.43 6.70
CA PHE A 300 21.20 12.76 7.34
C PHE A 300 20.95 12.48 8.83
N LYS A 301 20.38 13.41 9.60
CA LYS A 301 20.06 13.20 11.03
C LYS A 301 19.14 11.98 11.24
N ALA A 302 18.12 11.83 10.40
CA ALA A 302 17.22 10.67 10.45
C ALA A 302 17.93 9.36 10.09
N LEU A 303 18.89 9.42 9.16
CA LEU A 303 19.68 8.26 8.79
C LEU A 303 20.69 7.90 9.89
N ALA A 304 21.33 8.89 10.51
CA ALA A 304 22.20 8.69 11.66
C ALA A 304 21.45 8.07 12.85
N SER A 305 20.20 8.46 13.10
CA SER A 305 19.37 7.83 14.15
C SER A 305 19.09 6.35 13.87
N LEU A 306 18.98 5.96 12.60
CA LEU A 306 18.83 4.55 12.22
C LEU A 306 20.11 3.74 12.50
N VAL A 307 21.29 4.31 12.21
CA VAL A 307 22.58 3.70 12.55
C VAL A 307 22.73 3.55 14.08
N LEU A 308 22.29 4.55 14.84
CA LEU A 308 22.39 4.50 16.31
C LEU A 308 21.54 3.38 16.93
N HIS A 309 20.47 2.94 16.27
CA HIS A 309 19.58 1.92 16.83
C HIS A 309 20.15 0.48 16.80
N ARG A 310 21.14 0.19 15.95
CA ARG A 310 21.74 -1.15 15.75
C ARG A 310 20.72 -2.27 15.48
N PRO A 311 20.43 -2.60 14.21
CA PRO A 311 19.67 -3.81 13.92
C PRO A 311 20.44 -5.04 14.42
N GLY A 312 19.72 -6.05 14.93
CA GLY A 312 20.33 -7.25 15.51
C GLY A 312 21.17 -8.09 14.54
N ASN A 313 21.13 -7.78 13.24
CA ASN A 313 21.94 -8.42 12.20
C ASN A 313 23.05 -7.47 11.74
N ILE A 314 24.31 -7.85 11.99
CA ILE A 314 25.51 -7.08 11.62
C ILE A 314 25.61 -6.83 10.10
N HIS A 315 25.15 -7.76 9.27
CA HIS A 315 25.15 -7.59 7.83
C HIS A 315 24.26 -6.41 7.41
N ARG A 316 23.01 -6.38 7.90
CA ARG A 316 22.07 -5.27 7.64
C ARG A 316 22.57 -3.96 8.23
N TYR A 317 23.17 -4.03 9.42
CA TYR A 317 23.78 -2.86 10.05
C TYR A 317 24.84 -2.22 9.15
N LEU A 318 25.72 -3.04 8.58
CA LEU A 318 26.79 -2.56 7.68
C LEU A 318 26.23 -2.01 6.37
N GLN A 319 25.13 -2.54 5.84
CA GLN A 319 24.47 -1.96 4.67
C GLN A 319 23.94 -0.54 4.96
N ILE A 320 23.30 -0.34 6.12
CA ILE A 320 22.83 0.99 6.54
C ILE A 320 24.03 1.93 6.75
N CYS A 321 25.08 1.46 7.44
CA CYS A 321 26.31 2.23 7.64
C CYS A 321 26.93 2.65 6.32
N ARG A 322 27.00 1.76 5.33
CA ARG A 322 27.53 2.07 4.00
C ARG A 322 26.85 3.29 3.39
N VAL A 323 25.52 3.28 3.34
CA VAL A 323 24.76 4.43 2.85
C VAL A 323 25.03 5.69 3.69
N ALA A 324 25.09 5.53 5.01
CA ALA A 324 25.37 6.63 5.93
C ALA A 324 26.72 7.29 5.68
N PHE A 325 27.77 6.49 5.50
CA PHE A 325 29.13 6.95 5.23
C PHE A 325 29.25 7.57 3.84
N ASP A 326 28.56 7.02 2.84
CA ASP A 326 28.50 7.64 1.50
C ASP A 326 27.85 9.04 1.58
N VAL A 327 26.71 9.19 2.27
CA VAL A 327 26.06 10.50 2.46
C VAL A 327 26.95 11.44 3.27
N ALA A 328 27.53 10.98 4.38
CA ALA A 328 28.40 11.78 5.23
C ALA A 328 29.63 12.29 4.46
N SER A 329 30.23 11.45 3.62
CA SER A 329 31.39 11.82 2.81
C SER A 329 31.06 12.90 1.78
N HIS A 330 29.85 12.88 1.21
CA HIS A 330 29.38 13.96 0.33
C HIS A 330 29.14 15.26 1.10
N LEU A 331 28.55 15.18 2.30
CA LEU A 331 28.35 16.35 3.17
C LEU A 331 29.66 16.96 3.67
N ALA A 332 30.73 16.16 3.75
CA ALA A 332 32.08 16.59 4.08
C ALA A 332 32.82 17.30 2.92
N ALA A 333 32.23 17.38 1.72
CA ALA A 333 32.81 18.13 0.62
C ALA A 333 32.86 19.66 0.94
N PRO A 334 33.82 20.43 0.40
CA PRO A 334 34.10 21.82 0.81
C PRO A 334 32.95 22.81 0.76
N ASN A 335 31.91 22.51 -0.01
CA ASN A 335 30.80 23.42 -0.28
C ASN A 335 29.53 23.08 0.52
N TYR A 336 29.58 22.12 1.44
CA TYR A 336 28.39 21.59 2.12
C TYR A 336 28.38 21.86 3.65
N GLN A 337 27.18 21.78 4.23
CA GLN A 337 26.85 22.09 5.62
C GLN A 337 27.33 21.01 6.64
N TYR A 338 28.60 20.57 6.55
CA TYR A 338 29.15 19.55 7.45
C TYR A 338 29.02 19.93 8.94
N GLU A 339 29.17 21.22 9.26
CA GLU A 339 29.08 21.73 10.63
C GLU A 339 27.74 21.41 11.32
N HIS A 340 26.63 21.35 10.57
CA HIS A 340 25.31 21.11 11.14
C HIS A 340 25.00 19.64 11.42
N VAL A 341 25.84 18.74 10.91
CA VAL A 341 25.70 17.28 11.04
C VAL A 341 26.90 16.63 11.73
N ARG A 342 27.89 17.42 12.15
CA ARG A 342 29.16 16.93 12.71
C ARG A 342 28.96 16.01 13.91
N ASP A 343 28.10 16.40 14.83
CA ASP A 343 27.84 15.62 16.04
C ASP A 343 27.13 14.30 15.72
N GLU A 344 26.22 14.29 14.75
CA GLU A 344 25.58 13.07 14.26
C GLU A 344 26.56 12.14 13.53
N VAL A 345 27.49 12.69 12.73
CA VAL A 345 28.58 11.90 12.10
C VAL A 345 29.45 11.25 13.18
N ARG A 346 29.80 11.99 14.25
CA ARG A 346 30.58 11.45 15.38
C ARG A 346 29.84 10.35 16.11
N ALA A 347 28.57 10.56 16.45
CA ALA A 347 27.75 9.57 17.13
C ALA A 347 27.59 8.30 16.28
N MET A 348 27.33 8.46 14.97
CA MET A 348 27.24 7.38 14.00
C MET A 348 28.55 6.59 13.92
N PHE A 349 29.69 7.28 13.80
CA PHE A 349 31.01 6.62 13.74
C PHE A 349 31.33 5.87 15.02
N ALA A 350 31.09 6.47 16.19
CA ALA A 350 31.29 5.80 17.47
C ALA A 350 30.41 4.53 17.60
N ALA A 351 29.14 4.60 17.18
CA ALA A 351 28.25 3.45 17.18
C ALA A 351 28.72 2.35 16.22
N PHE A 352 29.24 2.72 15.05
CA PHE A 352 29.84 1.80 14.07
C PHE A 352 31.06 1.09 14.64
N ILE A 353 32.01 1.83 15.22
CA ILE A 353 33.21 1.25 15.86
C ILE A 353 32.83 0.30 16.99
N GLN A 354 31.92 0.71 17.88
CA GLN A 354 31.50 -0.15 18.98
C GLN A 354 30.76 -1.40 18.46
N ALA A 355 29.98 -1.31 17.37
CA ALA A 355 29.35 -2.50 16.76
C ALA A 355 30.39 -3.48 16.22
N LEU A 356 31.42 -2.99 15.51
CA LEU A 356 32.55 -3.80 15.03
C LEU A 356 33.32 -4.46 16.19
N GLY A 357 33.57 -3.72 17.27
CA GLY A 357 34.28 -4.25 18.45
C GLY A 357 33.48 -5.32 19.21
N THR A 358 32.15 -5.28 19.14
CA THR A 358 31.27 -6.30 19.77
C THR A 358 30.92 -7.47 18.85
N ALA A 359 31.27 -7.40 17.57
CA ALA A 359 30.89 -8.41 16.60
C ALA A 359 31.64 -9.73 16.87
N LYS A 360 30.89 -10.84 16.96
CA LYS A 360 31.45 -12.18 17.05
C LYS A 360 31.81 -12.69 15.66
N TRP A 361 32.96 -12.26 15.16
CA TRP A 361 33.40 -12.57 13.79
C TRP A 361 33.46 -14.06 13.49
N GLU A 362 33.63 -14.93 14.48
CA GLU A 362 33.70 -16.38 14.31
C GLU A 362 32.36 -17.03 13.93
N THR A 363 31.24 -16.45 14.38
CA THR A 363 29.90 -17.05 14.25
C THR A 363 29.13 -16.60 13.00
N ILE A 364 29.78 -15.82 12.13
CA ILE A 364 29.11 -15.25 10.96
C ILE A 364 29.36 -16.15 9.75
N ASP A 365 28.29 -16.65 9.14
CA ASP A 365 28.38 -17.55 7.99
C ASP A 365 28.60 -16.80 6.66
N ASP A 366 28.06 -15.59 6.53
CA ASP A 366 28.13 -14.78 5.30
C ASP A 366 29.19 -13.67 5.38
N ILE A 367 30.44 -14.06 5.14
CA ILE A 367 31.60 -13.15 5.20
C ILE A 367 31.67 -12.25 3.96
N GLY A 368 31.22 -12.76 2.80
CA GLY A 368 31.39 -12.07 1.52
C GLY A 368 30.67 -10.72 1.49
N ASP A 369 29.42 -10.68 1.94
CA ASP A 369 28.66 -9.43 1.95
C ASP A 369 29.14 -8.45 3.03
N ILE A 370 29.64 -8.95 4.16
CA ILE A 370 30.27 -8.11 5.19
C ILE A 370 31.52 -7.42 4.63
N VAL A 371 32.38 -8.19 3.97
CA VAL A 371 33.60 -7.67 3.33
C VAL A 371 33.24 -6.63 2.27
N ARG A 372 32.23 -6.89 1.44
CA ARG A 372 31.77 -5.95 0.41
C ARG A 372 31.25 -4.63 0.99
N ASN A 373 30.55 -4.67 2.11
CA ASN A 373 30.07 -3.45 2.76
C ASN A 373 31.22 -2.69 3.44
N LEU A 374 32.13 -3.39 4.12
CA LEU A 374 33.29 -2.76 4.74
C LEU A 374 34.26 -2.18 3.72
N SER A 375 34.51 -2.86 2.60
CA SER A 375 35.34 -2.33 1.51
C SER A 375 34.76 -1.05 0.91
N ALA A 376 33.43 -0.87 0.94
CA ALA A 376 32.79 0.37 0.51
C ALA A 376 32.87 1.48 1.58
N ILE A 377 32.82 1.13 2.87
CA ILE A 377 32.87 2.08 3.98
C ILE A 377 34.29 2.62 4.23
N LEU A 378 35.28 1.73 4.30
CA LEU A 378 36.65 2.05 4.74
C LEU A 378 37.27 3.23 3.97
N PRO A 379 37.22 3.29 2.62
CA PRO A 379 37.81 4.40 1.87
C PRO A 379 37.16 5.77 2.14
N ARG A 380 35.96 5.81 2.74
CA ARG A 380 35.26 7.06 3.08
C ARG A 380 35.73 7.66 4.42
N ILE A 381 36.27 6.84 5.31
CA ILE A 381 36.65 7.26 6.67
C ILE A 381 37.76 8.33 6.64
N PRO A 382 38.84 8.22 5.85
CA PRO A 382 39.88 9.25 5.80
C PRO A 382 39.36 10.63 5.40
N ASN A 383 38.40 10.71 4.47
CA ASN A 383 37.80 11.98 4.05
C ASN A 383 37.02 12.65 5.19
N LEU A 384 36.33 11.86 6.01
CA LEU A 384 35.65 12.36 7.21
C LEU A 384 36.66 12.77 8.29
N ALA A 385 37.70 11.96 8.50
CA ALA A 385 38.77 12.22 9.45
C ALA A 385 39.54 13.51 9.15
N TYR A 386 39.72 13.82 7.86
CA TYR A 386 40.36 15.07 7.44
C TYR A 386 39.54 16.30 7.83
N ARG A 387 38.20 16.19 7.80
CA ARG A 387 37.30 17.27 8.23
C ARG A 387 37.17 17.34 9.74
N ASP A 388 37.24 16.20 10.41
CA ASP A 388 37.03 16.09 11.85
C ASP A 388 37.98 15.07 12.45
N THR A 389 39.16 15.55 12.85
CA THR A 389 40.23 14.71 13.41
C THR A 389 39.83 14.03 14.72
N VAL A 390 38.79 14.54 15.41
CA VAL A 390 38.24 13.95 16.64
C VAL A 390 37.57 12.60 16.38
N LEU A 391 37.17 12.31 15.14
CA LEU A 391 36.60 11.01 14.78
C LEU A 391 37.59 9.86 14.99
N ILE A 392 38.88 10.10 14.76
CA ILE A 392 39.89 9.04 14.75
C ILE A 392 40.62 8.99 16.08
N THR A 393 40.15 8.11 16.96
CA THR A 393 40.83 7.75 18.20
C THR A 393 41.73 6.52 17.99
N PRO A 394 42.80 6.35 18.79
CA PRO A 394 43.64 5.15 18.74
C PRO A 394 42.84 3.85 18.90
N ASP A 395 41.84 3.88 19.79
CA ASP A 395 40.94 2.74 20.03
C ASP A 395 40.12 2.41 18.78
N ALA A 396 39.63 3.42 18.06
CA ALA A 396 38.89 3.22 16.81
C ALA A 396 39.77 2.59 15.72
N ILE A 397 41.02 3.05 15.57
CA ILE A 397 41.97 2.46 14.62
C ILE A 397 42.24 0.99 14.98
N HIS A 398 42.48 0.70 16.25
CA HIS A 398 42.73 -0.66 16.73
C HIS A 398 41.52 -1.58 16.46
N VAL A 399 40.30 -1.13 16.72
CA VAL A 399 39.08 -1.92 16.44
C VAL A 399 38.91 -2.20 14.95
N LEU A 400 39.20 -1.21 14.07
CA LEU A 400 39.16 -1.40 12.63
C LEU A 400 40.22 -2.41 12.16
N ASP A 401 41.43 -2.31 12.67
CA ASP A 401 42.53 -3.23 12.34
C ASP A 401 42.23 -4.68 12.76
N GLU A 402 41.74 -4.88 13.98
CA GLU A 402 41.33 -6.20 14.46
C GLU A 402 40.15 -6.77 13.66
N ALA A 403 39.16 -5.95 13.28
CA ALA A 403 38.05 -6.38 12.43
C ALA A 403 38.55 -6.80 11.02
N VAL A 404 39.44 -6.02 10.40
CA VAL A 404 40.02 -6.33 9.09
C VAL A 404 40.85 -7.62 9.15
N LYS A 405 41.70 -7.80 10.17
CA LYS A 405 42.47 -9.04 10.38
C LYS A 405 41.58 -10.25 10.58
N ALA A 406 40.54 -10.14 11.43
CA ALA A 406 39.61 -11.23 11.70
C ALA A 406 38.88 -11.68 10.43
N LEU A 407 38.47 -10.74 9.57
CA LEU A 407 37.85 -11.04 8.28
C LEU A 407 38.85 -11.67 7.30
N LEU A 408 40.05 -11.10 7.15
CA LEU A 408 41.10 -11.61 6.27
C LEU A 408 41.52 -13.05 6.62
N ALA A 409 41.54 -13.40 7.91
CA ALA A 409 41.86 -14.74 8.37
C ALA A 409 40.83 -15.79 7.91
N ARG A 410 39.57 -15.39 7.70
CA ARG A 410 38.48 -16.27 7.29
C ARG A 410 38.22 -16.27 5.78
N MET A 411 38.75 -15.29 5.04
CA MET A 411 38.58 -15.22 3.59
C MET A 411 39.43 -16.27 2.86
N VAL A 412 38.77 -17.04 2.00
CA VAL A 412 39.45 -17.92 1.03
C VAL A 412 40.30 -17.06 0.09
N VAL A 413 41.49 -17.56 -0.29
CA VAL A 413 42.38 -16.88 -1.23
C VAL A 413 41.66 -16.65 -2.55
N GLY A 414 41.56 -15.40 -2.99
CA GLY A 414 40.84 -15.01 -4.20
C GLY A 414 40.81 -13.49 -4.39
N ARG A 415 40.30 -13.06 -5.55
CA ARG A 415 40.29 -11.64 -5.97
C ARG A 415 39.68 -10.69 -4.94
N GLU A 416 38.60 -11.10 -4.28
CA GLU A 416 37.92 -10.28 -3.26
C GLU A 416 38.81 -10.03 -2.03
N ARG A 417 39.62 -11.03 -1.64
CA ARG A 417 40.59 -10.91 -0.55
C ARG A 417 41.69 -9.92 -0.90
N ASP A 418 42.20 -9.95 -2.13
CA ASP A 418 43.28 -9.06 -2.56
C ASP A 418 42.82 -7.60 -2.59
N ILE A 419 41.61 -7.35 -3.09
CA ILE A 419 40.99 -6.01 -3.09
C ILE A 419 40.79 -5.54 -1.65
N PHE A 420 40.17 -6.37 -0.80
CA PHE A 420 39.92 -6.00 0.60
C PHE A 420 41.21 -5.79 1.40
N LEU A 421 42.23 -6.61 1.16
CA LEU A 421 43.54 -6.45 1.77
C LEU A 421 44.15 -5.11 1.36
N LYS A 422 44.15 -4.79 0.06
CA LYS A 422 44.70 -3.54 -0.43
C LYS A 422 43.95 -2.34 0.16
N ASP A 423 42.64 -2.28 -0.03
CA ASP A 423 41.83 -1.12 0.36
C ASP A 423 41.80 -0.95 1.89
N GLY A 424 41.70 -2.06 2.63
CA GLY A 424 41.66 -2.05 4.09
C GLY A 424 42.99 -1.63 4.71
N THR A 425 44.11 -2.20 4.23
CA THR A 425 45.44 -1.86 4.77
C THR A 425 45.85 -0.44 4.41
N GLU A 426 45.57 0.00 3.18
CA GLU A 426 45.84 1.37 2.73
C GLU A 426 45.01 2.37 3.54
N THR A 427 43.73 2.08 3.80
CA THR A 427 42.88 2.92 4.66
C THR A 427 43.46 3.02 6.07
N ILE A 428 43.83 1.90 6.71
CA ILE A 428 44.38 1.90 8.07
C ILE A 428 45.70 2.68 8.14
N GLN A 429 46.57 2.52 7.14
CA GLN A 429 47.82 3.30 7.04
C GLN A 429 47.54 4.80 6.89
N ASN A 430 46.58 5.17 6.05
CA ASN A 430 46.16 6.56 5.89
C ASN A 430 45.61 7.14 7.20
N LEU A 431 44.79 6.39 7.94
CA LEU A 431 44.27 6.82 9.25
C LEU A 431 45.38 7.02 10.29
N HIS A 432 46.38 6.13 10.32
CA HIS A 432 47.57 6.33 11.15
C HIS A 432 48.33 7.60 10.77
N SER A 433 48.48 7.89 9.48
CA SER A 433 49.16 9.11 9.02
C SER A 433 48.42 10.39 9.44
N ILE A 434 47.10 10.41 9.31
CA ILE A 434 46.23 11.53 9.72
C ILE A 434 46.31 11.76 11.23
N TYR A 435 46.32 10.68 12.02
CA TYR A 435 46.43 10.76 13.47
C TYR A 435 47.80 11.30 13.94
N ILE A 436 48.89 10.87 13.30
CA ILE A 436 50.26 11.27 13.69
C ILE A 436 50.57 12.72 13.26
N PHE A 437 50.03 13.18 12.12
CA PHE A 437 50.36 14.49 11.54
C PHE A 437 49.13 15.39 11.28
N PRO A 438 48.37 15.77 12.32
CA PRO A 438 47.10 16.50 12.17
C PRO A 438 47.23 17.94 11.63
N HIS A 439 48.44 18.52 11.59
CA HIS A 439 48.68 19.92 11.19
C HIS A 439 49.40 20.11 9.85
N SER A 440 49.59 19.05 9.04
CA SER A 440 50.26 19.14 7.73
C SER A 440 49.31 19.40 6.54
N ALA A 441 48.11 19.92 6.80
CA ALA A 441 46.96 20.02 5.90
C ALA A 441 47.09 20.94 4.65
N ASP A 442 48.29 21.40 4.30
CA ASP A 442 48.56 22.17 3.08
C ASP A 442 48.96 21.29 1.88
N ILE A 443 48.77 19.97 1.96
CA ILE A 443 48.93 19.08 0.80
C ILE A 443 47.64 19.19 -0.04
N PRO A 444 47.72 19.60 -1.33
CA PRO A 444 46.55 19.90 -2.12
C PRO A 444 45.66 18.67 -2.34
N LEU A 445 44.36 18.86 -2.08
CA LEU A 445 43.19 17.99 -2.33
C LEU A 445 43.14 17.29 -3.70
N LEU A 446 44.05 17.60 -4.63
CA LEU A 446 44.10 17.12 -6.00
C LEU A 446 44.63 15.69 -6.15
N CYS A 447 45.38 15.14 -5.19
CA CYS A 447 45.93 13.78 -5.32
C CYS A 447 44.95 12.66 -4.95
N LEU A 448 43.88 12.94 -4.20
CA LEU A 448 42.92 11.92 -3.73
C LEU A 448 41.63 11.83 -4.55
N TYR A 449 41.36 12.78 -5.45
CA TYR A 449 40.19 12.75 -6.33
C TYR A 449 40.40 11.93 -7.63
N ALA A 450 41.60 11.37 -7.84
CA ALA A 450 41.98 10.65 -9.06
C ALA A 450 42.13 9.12 -8.89
N ALA A 451 41.72 8.56 -7.75
CA ALA A 451 41.63 7.12 -7.49
C ALA A 451 40.19 6.78 -7.07
#